data_AF-A0A1G7AU58-F1
#
_entry.id   AF-A0A1G7AU58-F1
#
_cell.length_a   1.000
_cell.length_b   1.000
_cell.length_c   1.000
_cell.angle_alpha   90.00
_cell.angle_beta   90.00
_cell.angle_gamma   90.00
#
_symmetry.space_group_name_H-M   'P 1'
#
loop_
_entity.id
_entity.type
_entity.pdbx_description
1 polymer ?
#
loop_
_entity_poly.entity_id
_entity_poly.type
_entity_poly.pdbx_seq_one_letter_code
_entity_poly.pdbx_strand_id
1 'polypeptide(L)'
;MDLLTGCWAAVTTALTGLDEAAFGRRTRTAEWDVRELLFHQLLDAQRALVALASPAAGPADVDAVSYWASFHPDRGDGGTAHARFVQRAAAAYDGATGLVDQWSSTSAAAARAAAAADPGALVTTQGHVLTVADLVSTLVVEATVHLLDLDVGATPPPGALAHTRGVLEASYGGPLPAAWDDVEAVLRGTGRLPSDDSRLPVLG
;
A
#
# COMPACT_ATOMS: atom_id res chain seq x y z
N MET A 1 -0.98 -8.69 -11.04
CA MET A 1 -1.42 -7.51 -11.83
C MET A 1 -2.88 -7.20 -11.57
N ASP A 2 -3.79 -8.13 -11.83
CA ASP A 2 -5.25 -7.91 -11.65
C ASP A 2 -5.65 -7.48 -10.23
N LEU A 3 -4.98 -7.99 -9.20
CA LEU A 3 -5.21 -7.58 -7.81
C LEU A 3 -4.91 -6.11 -7.57
N LEU A 4 -3.79 -5.60 -8.10
CA LEU A 4 -3.37 -4.20 -7.92
C LEU A 4 -4.37 -3.26 -8.60
N THR A 5 -4.73 -3.58 -9.85
CA THR A 5 -5.75 -2.85 -10.61
C THR A 5 -7.08 -2.82 -9.86
N GLY A 6 -7.50 -3.95 -9.29
CA GLY A 6 -8.73 -4.05 -8.49
C GLY A 6 -8.69 -3.16 -7.24
N CYS A 7 -7.60 -3.19 -6.47
CA CYS A 7 -7.47 -2.35 -5.28
C CYS A 7 -7.48 -0.86 -5.62
N TRP A 8 -6.68 -0.42 -6.59
CA TRP A 8 -6.63 1.00 -6.95
C TRP A 8 -7.94 1.49 -7.59
N ALA A 9 -8.63 0.66 -8.36
CA ALA A 9 -9.97 0.98 -8.84
C ALA A 9 -10.98 1.13 -7.69
N ALA A 10 -10.89 0.30 -6.66
CA ALA A 10 -11.72 0.42 -5.46
C ALA A 10 -11.42 1.71 -4.68
N VAL A 11 -10.14 2.09 -4.53
CA VAL A 11 -9.73 3.39 -3.94
C VAL A 11 -10.34 4.55 -4.74
N THR A 12 -10.15 4.57 -6.06
CA THR A 12 -10.69 5.62 -6.93
C THR A 12 -12.22 5.71 -6.82
N THR A 13 -12.91 4.59 -6.84
CA THR A 13 -14.37 4.53 -6.71
C THR A 13 -14.84 5.08 -5.36
N ALA A 14 -14.18 4.67 -4.28
CA ALA A 14 -14.50 5.10 -2.93
C ALA A 14 -14.37 6.63 -2.76
N LEU A 15 -13.31 7.21 -3.32
CA LEU A 15 -12.96 8.62 -3.12
C LEU A 15 -13.66 9.57 -4.09
N THR A 16 -14.00 9.12 -5.30
CA THR A 16 -14.74 9.94 -6.29
C THR A 16 -16.17 10.26 -5.81
N GLY A 17 -16.74 9.43 -4.93
CA GLY A 17 -18.08 9.64 -4.36
C GLY A 17 -18.13 10.53 -3.11
N LEU A 18 -16.98 10.99 -2.61
CA LEU A 18 -16.91 11.77 -1.37
C LEU A 18 -17.03 13.27 -1.63
N ASP A 19 -17.62 13.98 -0.66
CA ASP A 19 -17.57 15.43 -0.62
C ASP A 19 -16.25 15.92 0.01
N GLU A 20 -15.95 17.22 -0.15
CA GLU A 20 -14.72 17.83 0.36
C GLU A 20 -14.55 17.66 1.88
N ALA A 21 -15.66 17.68 2.64
CA ALA A 21 -15.61 17.56 4.09
C ALA A 21 -15.18 16.15 4.55
N ALA A 22 -15.56 15.11 3.81
CA ALA A 22 -15.17 13.74 4.10
C ALA A 22 -13.66 13.51 3.97
N PHE A 23 -12.94 14.31 3.17
CA PHE A 23 -11.49 14.21 3.03
C PHE A 23 -10.72 14.63 4.30
N GLY A 24 -11.34 15.41 5.20
CA GLY A 24 -10.77 15.76 6.50
C GLY A 24 -11.05 14.75 7.62
N ARG A 25 -11.73 13.62 7.33
CA ARG A 25 -12.00 12.58 8.33
C ARG A 25 -10.72 11.82 8.66
N ARG A 26 -10.55 11.44 9.93
CA ARG A 26 -9.45 10.58 10.37
C ARG A 26 -9.59 9.19 9.77
N THR A 27 -8.45 8.61 9.41
CA THR A 27 -8.31 7.22 8.96
C THR A 27 -7.92 6.34 10.14
N ARG A 28 -7.74 5.04 9.90
CA ARG A 28 -7.16 4.11 10.89
C ARG A 28 -5.66 4.33 11.11
N THR A 29 -5.01 5.07 10.22
CA THR A 29 -3.64 5.60 10.40
C THR A 29 -3.72 6.91 11.17
N ALA A 30 -3.40 6.86 12.46
CA ALA A 30 -3.63 7.94 13.41
C ALA A 30 -2.90 9.26 13.07
N GLU A 31 -1.96 9.25 12.12
CA GLU A 31 -1.21 10.39 11.61
C GLU A 31 -1.96 11.15 10.51
N TRP A 32 -2.84 10.48 9.77
CA TRP A 32 -3.38 10.99 8.51
C TRP A 32 -4.91 11.12 8.49
N ASP A 33 -5.41 12.13 7.78
CA ASP A 33 -6.78 12.14 7.29
C ASP A 33 -6.90 11.45 5.92
N VAL A 34 -8.11 11.38 5.37
CA VAL A 34 -8.39 10.73 4.08
C VAL A 34 -7.60 11.39 2.94
N ARG A 35 -7.41 12.72 2.95
CA ARG A 35 -6.63 13.44 1.94
C ARG A 35 -5.15 13.09 2.02
N GLU A 36 -4.61 13.09 3.23
CA GLU A 36 -3.21 12.78 3.52
C GLU A 36 -2.90 11.32 3.17
N LEU A 37 -3.78 10.38 3.51
CA LEU A 37 -3.64 8.98 3.13
C LEU A 37 -3.75 8.78 1.61
N LEU A 38 -4.65 9.48 0.92
CA LEU A 38 -4.70 9.47 -0.55
C LEU A 38 -3.38 9.96 -1.16
N PHE A 39 -2.81 11.05 -0.64
CA PHE A 39 -1.52 11.53 -1.10
C PHE A 39 -0.41 10.50 -0.87
N HIS A 40 -0.42 9.82 0.27
CA HIS A 40 0.53 8.73 0.52
C HIS A 40 0.38 7.61 -0.52
N GLN A 41 -0.84 7.17 -0.83
CA GLN A 41 -1.05 6.15 -1.86
C GLN A 41 -0.58 6.63 -3.24
N LEU A 42 -0.78 7.91 -3.58
CA LEU A 42 -0.26 8.49 -4.83
C LEU A 42 1.26 8.31 -4.96
N LEU A 43 2.02 8.40 -3.87
CA LEU A 43 3.46 8.14 -3.88
C LEU A 43 3.79 6.70 -4.27
N ASP A 44 2.95 5.73 -3.92
CA ASP A 44 3.12 4.33 -4.35
C ASP A 44 2.84 4.14 -5.84
N ALA A 45 1.82 4.80 -6.38
CA ALA A 45 1.58 4.80 -7.82
C ALA A 45 2.77 5.42 -8.58
N GLN A 46 3.37 6.47 -8.03
CA GLN A 46 4.60 7.07 -8.58
C GLN A 46 5.80 6.14 -8.44
N ARG A 47 5.97 5.48 -7.28
CA ARG A 47 7.01 4.47 -7.03
C ARG A 47 6.94 3.34 -8.05
N ALA A 48 5.74 2.86 -8.35
CA ALA A 48 5.51 1.83 -9.36
C ALA A 48 6.02 2.28 -10.74
N LEU A 49 5.65 3.47 -11.19
CA LEU A 49 6.11 4.02 -12.48
C LEU A 49 7.63 4.20 -12.55
N VAL A 50 8.23 4.72 -11.48
CA VAL A 50 9.69 4.91 -11.40
C VAL A 50 10.41 3.57 -11.45
N ALA A 51 9.97 2.59 -10.65
CA ALA A 51 10.59 1.27 -10.60
C ALA A 51 10.50 0.54 -11.95
N LEU A 52 9.33 0.57 -12.60
CA LEU A 52 9.13 -0.03 -13.92
C LEU A 52 9.97 0.63 -15.03
N ALA A 53 10.40 1.87 -14.83
CA ALA A 53 11.32 2.58 -15.71
C ALA A 53 12.80 2.45 -15.29
N SER A 54 13.11 1.68 -14.23
CA SER A 54 14.43 1.58 -13.62
C SER A 54 14.91 0.12 -13.56
N PRO A 55 15.22 -0.51 -14.72
CA PRO A 55 15.65 -1.89 -14.79
C PRO A 55 16.98 -2.12 -14.04
N ALA A 56 17.14 -3.31 -13.47
CA ALA A 56 18.32 -3.71 -12.71
C ALA A 56 19.06 -4.87 -13.39
N ALA A 57 20.38 -4.93 -13.23
CA ALA A 57 21.20 -6.04 -13.72
C ALA A 57 21.13 -7.30 -12.83
N GLY A 58 20.68 -7.16 -11.58
CA GLY A 58 20.58 -8.23 -10.60
C GLY A 58 21.85 -8.46 -9.76
N PRO A 59 21.85 -9.49 -8.89
CA PRO A 59 20.68 -10.34 -8.58
C PRO A 59 19.60 -9.57 -7.80
N ALA A 60 18.40 -10.15 -7.68
CA ALA A 60 17.43 -9.68 -6.69
C ALA A 60 18.00 -9.90 -5.27
N ASP A 61 17.82 -8.93 -4.39
CA ASP A 61 18.26 -8.97 -2.99
C ASP A 61 17.09 -9.14 -2.01
N VAL A 62 15.87 -8.84 -2.44
CA VAL A 62 14.62 -9.07 -1.71
C VAL A 62 13.54 -9.65 -2.63
N ASP A 63 12.52 -10.24 -2.00
CA ASP A 63 11.32 -10.79 -2.62
C ASP A 63 10.05 -10.17 -1.99
N ALA A 64 8.88 -10.65 -2.39
CA ALA A 64 7.57 -10.21 -1.89
C ALA A 64 7.41 -10.24 -0.36
N VAL A 65 8.24 -10.99 0.38
CA VAL A 65 8.15 -11.17 1.83
C VAL A 65 9.31 -10.46 2.53
N SER A 66 10.55 -10.76 2.14
CA SER A 66 11.77 -10.22 2.74
C SER A 66 11.94 -8.72 2.53
N TYR A 67 11.29 -8.13 1.51
CA TYR A 67 11.21 -6.67 1.33
C TYR A 67 10.80 -5.95 2.63
N TRP A 68 9.81 -6.51 3.31
CA TRP A 68 9.24 -5.94 4.52
C TRP A 68 10.11 -6.07 5.76
N ALA A 69 11.06 -7.02 5.79
CA ALA A 69 11.94 -7.22 6.93
C ALA A 69 12.89 -6.02 7.16
N SER A 70 13.15 -5.23 6.12
CA SER A 70 13.97 -4.02 6.20
C SER A 70 13.20 -2.79 6.67
N PHE A 71 11.87 -2.86 6.72
CA PHE A 71 11.01 -1.72 7.07
C PHE A 71 10.99 -1.49 8.57
N HIS A 72 11.54 -0.35 9.01
CA HIS A 72 11.57 0.02 10.42
C HIS A 72 11.09 1.47 10.62
N PRO A 73 9.78 1.70 10.83
CA PRO A 73 9.24 3.04 11.00
C PRO A 73 9.79 3.76 12.24
N ASP A 74 10.06 3.01 13.31
CA ASP A 74 10.74 3.50 14.52
C ASP A 74 12.19 3.95 14.27
N ARG A 75 12.80 3.54 13.15
CA ARG A 75 14.16 3.90 12.74
C ARG A 75 14.20 4.90 11.58
N GLY A 76 13.04 5.43 11.18
CA GLY A 76 12.92 6.52 10.22
C GLY A 76 12.34 6.16 8.85
N ASP A 77 12.08 4.89 8.55
CA ASP A 77 11.48 4.46 7.29
C ASP A 77 9.98 4.78 7.28
N GLY A 78 9.55 5.77 6.51
CA GLY A 78 8.13 6.16 6.53
C GLY A 78 7.66 6.76 7.87
N GLY A 79 8.57 7.01 8.82
CA GLY A 79 8.28 7.53 10.16
C GLY A 79 7.85 9.01 10.20
N THR A 80 8.02 9.69 11.35
CA THR A 80 7.47 11.05 11.58
C THR A 80 7.89 12.09 10.52
N ALA A 81 9.08 11.96 9.93
CA ALA A 81 9.52 12.86 8.86
C ALA A 81 8.70 12.68 7.56
N HIS A 82 8.44 11.44 7.17
CA HIS A 82 7.59 11.10 6.03
C HIS A 82 6.14 11.50 6.30
N ALA A 83 5.62 11.23 7.49
CA ALA A 83 4.29 11.69 7.91
C ALA A 83 4.13 13.21 7.75
N ARG A 84 5.11 14.00 8.22
CA ARG A 84 5.12 15.46 8.02
C ARG A 84 5.22 15.87 6.56
N PHE A 85 5.99 15.15 5.75
CA PHE A 85 6.07 15.40 4.32
C PHE A 85 4.71 15.19 3.65
N VAL A 86 4.06 14.06 3.90
CA VAL A 86 2.73 13.71 3.39
C VAL A 86 1.70 14.79 3.77
N GLN A 87 1.64 15.16 5.05
CA GLN A 87 0.73 16.21 5.55
C GLN A 87 0.92 17.54 4.82
N ARG A 88 2.17 17.99 4.69
CA ARG A 88 2.50 19.27 4.03
C ARG A 88 2.24 19.25 2.54
N ALA A 89 2.54 18.14 1.88
CA ALA A 89 2.35 18.00 0.44
C ALA A 89 0.87 17.86 0.08
N ALA A 90 0.09 17.10 0.87
CA ALA A 90 -1.36 17.03 0.72
C ALA A 90 -2.04 18.39 0.94
N ALA A 91 -1.55 19.20 1.89
CA ALA A 91 -2.04 20.55 2.15
C ALA A 91 -1.73 21.56 1.02
N ALA A 92 -0.85 21.23 0.08
CA ALA A 92 -0.54 22.09 -1.07
C ALA A 92 -1.60 22.03 -2.18
N TYR A 93 -2.55 21.09 -2.11
CA TYR A 93 -3.70 21.05 -3.02
C TYR A 93 -4.79 22.00 -2.55
N ASP A 94 -5.38 22.76 -3.48
CA ASP A 94 -6.48 23.70 -3.20
C ASP A 94 -7.77 23.00 -2.70
N GLY A 95 -7.90 21.70 -2.94
CA GLY A 95 -9.00 20.85 -2.51
C GLY A 95 -8.79 19.40 -2.94
N ALA A 96 -9.69 18.50 -2.53
CA ALA A 96 -9.54 17.07 -2.77
C ALA A 96 -9.63 16.69 -4.26
N THR A 97 -10.43 17.42 -5.06
CA THR A 97 -10.63 17.12 -6.49
C THR A 97 -9.32 17.02 -7.26
N GLY A 98 -8.41 18.00 -7.11
CA GLY A 98 -7.14 17.98 -7.81
C GLY A 98 -6.26 16.78 -7.45
N LEU A 99 -6.27 16.39 -6.17
CA LEU A 99 -5.54 15.21 -5.70
C LEU A 99 -6.17 13.91 -6.22
N VAL A 100 -7.50 13.81 -6.23
CA VAL A 100 -8.23 12.65 -6.78
C VAL A 100 -7.98 12.50 -8.28
N ASP A 101 -7.93 13.59 -9.05
CA ASP A 101 -7.64 13.55 -10.48
C ASP A 101 -6.20 13.08 -10.76
N GLN A 102 -5.23 13.59 -9.98
CA GLN A 102 -3.84 13.16 -10.09
C GLN A 102 -3.67 11.70 -9.67
N TRP A 103 -4.30 11.27 -8.58
CA TRP A 103 -4.36 9.88 -8.17
C TRP A 103 -4.92 9.00 -9.30
N SER A 104 -6.09 9.35 -9.83
CA SER A 104 -6.81 8.55 -10.81
C SER A 104 -6.01 8.34 -12.09
N SER A 105 -5.39 9.40 -12.60
CA SER A 105 -4.53 9.31 -13.79
C SER A 105 -3.24 8.52 -13.52
N THR A 106 -2.57 8.77 -12.39
CA THR A 106 -1.29 8.15 -12.05
C THR A 106 -1.44 6.66 -11.74
N SER A 107 -2.39 6.29 -10.87
CA SER A 107 -2.66 4.90 -10.50
C SER A 107 -3.10 4.07 -11.71
N ALA A 108 -3.95 4.60 -12.59
CA ALA A 108 -4.35 3.91 -13.80
C ALA A 108 -3.17 3.71 -14.77
N ALA A 109 -2.26 4.69 -14.89
CA ALA A 109 -1.05 4.55 -15.69
C ALA A 109 -0.09 3.51 -15.10
N ALA A 110 0.14 3.55 -13.79
CA ALA A 110 0.96 2.59 -13.06
C ALA A 110 0.44 1.16 -13.20
N ALA A 111 -0.89 0.95 -13.07
CA ALA A 111 -1.50 -0.35 -13.23
C ALA A 111 -1.31 -0.91 -14.66
N ARG A 112 -1.50 -0.07 -15.69
CA ARG A 112 -1.25 -0.47 -17.08
C ARG A 112 0.22 -0.80 -17.34
N ALA A 113 1.14 0.01 -16.79
CA ALA A 113 2.57 -0.24 -16.93
C ALA A 113 2.98 -1.56 -16.27
N ALA A 114 2.48 -1.82 -15.06
CA ALA A 114 2.72 -3.07 -14.33
C ALA A 114 2.16 -4.28 -15.09
N ALA A 115 0.96 -4.16 -15.68
CA ALA A 115 0.34 -5.22 -16.48
C ALA A 115 1.09 -5.52 -17.80
N ALA A 116 1.76 -4.53 -18.37
CA ALA A 116 2.52 -4.68 -19.62
C ALA A 116 3.96 -5.18 -19.41
N ALA A 117 4.48 -5.06 -18.19
CA ALA A 117 5.85 -5.45 -17.87
C ALA A 117 6.01 -6.98 -17.74
N ASP A 118 7.20 -7.48 -18.09
CA ASP A 118 7.57 -8.87 -17.83
C ASP A 118 7.65 -9.10 -16.31
N PRO A 119 6.82 -9.99 -15.72
CA PRO A 119 6.83 -10.25 -14.28
C PRO A 119 8.18 -10.73 -13.74
N GLY A 120 9.01 -11.35 -14.58
CA GLY A 120 10.35 -11.84 -14.21
C GLY A 120 11.46 -10.81 -14.37
N ALA A 121 11.19 -9.64 -14.96
CA ALA A 121 12.20 -8.60 -15.10
C ALA A 121 12.61 -8.04 -13.73
N LEU A 122 13.88 -7.66 -13.60
CA LEU A 122 14.43 -7.05 -12.39
C LEU A 122 14.37 -5.53 -12.47
N VAL A 123 13.95 -4.91 -11.38
CA VAL A 123 13.80 -3.46 -11.23
C VAL A 123 14.40 -2.99 -9.91
N THR A 124 14.74 -1.71 -9.85
CA THR A 124 15.19 -1.06 -8.60
C THR A 124 14.06 -0.25 -7.97
N THR A 125 13.91 -0.36 -6.65
CA THR A 125 13.05 0.53 -5.86
C THR A 125 13.56 0.62 -4.43
N GLN A 126 13.55 1.83 -3.86
CA GLN A 126 13.92 2.07 -2.45
C GLN A 126 15.26 1.43 -2.00
N GLY A 127 16.23 1.33 -2.92
CA GLY A 127 17.55 0.75 -2.62
C GLY A 127 17.65 -0.77 -2.80
N HIS A 128 16.56 -1.44 -3.16
CA HIS A 128 16.48 -2.88 -3.39
C HIS A 128 16.38 -3.23 -4.88
N VAL A 129 16.76 -4.46 -5.22
CA VAL A 129 16.52 -5.11 -6.50
C VAL A 129 15.54 -6.27 -6.31
N LEU A 130 14.45 -6.28 -7.06
CA LEU A 130 13.43 -7.34 -7.00
C LEU A 130 12.78 -7.55 -8.35
N THR A 131 12.03 -8.65 -8.47
CA THR A 131 11.24 -8.90 -9.68
C THR A 131 10.07 -7.92 -9.79
N VAL A 132 9.59 -7.68 -11.00
CA VAL A 132 8.34 -6.91 -11.22
C VAL A 132 7.16 -7.56 -10.49
N ALA A 133 7.11 -8.90 -10.44
CA ALA A 133 6.08 -9.62 -9.69
C ALA A 133 6.13 -9.31 -8.19
N ASP A 134 7.34 -9.31 -7.59
CA ASP A 134 7.54 -8.98 -6.18
C ASP A 134 7.23 -7.51 -5.89
N LEU A 135 7.67 -6.58 -6.76
CA LEU A 135 7.30 -5.16 -6.64
C LEU A 135 5.78 -5.00 -6.58
N VAL A 136 5.06 -5.65 -7.48
CA VAL A 136 3.59 -5.58 -7.52
C VAL A 136 2.97 -6.24 -6.30
N SER A 137 3.55 -7.31 -5.76
CA SER A 137 3.14 -7.85 -4.47
C SER A 137 3.21 -6.78 -3.38
N THR A 138 4.31 -6.01 -3.30
CA THR A 138 4.44 -4.94 -2.30
C THR A 138 3.34 -3.89 -2.43
N LEU A 139 3.03 -3.47 -3.67
CA LEU A 139 1.99 -2.48 -3.95
C LEU A 139 0.58 -3.01 -3.66
N VAL A 140 0.33 -4.32 -3.83
CA VAL A 140 -0.95 -4.94 -3.46
C VAL A 140 -1.15 -4.93 -1.95
N VAL A 141 -0.11 -5.22 -1.17
CA VAL A 141 -0.16 -5.14 0.30
C VAL A 141 -0.47 -3.71 0.73
N GLU A 142 0.29 -2.72 0.25
CA GLU A 142 0.05 -1.29 0.55
C GLU A 142 -1.38 -0.88 0.20
N ALA A 143 -1.83 -1.20 -1.02
CA ALA A 143 -3.16 -0.83 -1.49
C ALA A 143 -4.29 -1.51 -0.69
N THR A 144 -4.09 -2.77 -0.26
CA THR A 144 -5.07 -3.51 0.53
C THR A 144 -5.19 -2.92 1.94
N VAL A 145 -4.06 -2.70 2.60
CA VAL A 145 -4.00 -2.14 3.95
C VAL A 145 -4.57 -0.74 3.97
N HIS A 146 -4.15 0.13 3.05
CA HIS A 146 -4.59 1.51 3.05
C HIS A 146 -6.02 1.73 2.56
N LEU A 147 -6.56 0.83 1.74
CA LEU A 147 -8.00 0.83 1.45
C LEU A 147 -8.83 0.49 2.70
N LEU A 148 -8.35 -0.41 3.57
CA LEU A 148 -8.95 -0.59 4.89
C LEU A 148 -8.74 0.65 5.77
N ASP A 149 -7.56 1.27 5.74
CA ASP A 149 -7.27 2.42 6.60
C ASP A 149 -8.15 3.64 6.29
N LEU A 150 -8.56 3.83 5.03
CA LEU A 150 -9.44 4.93 4.62
C LEU A 150 -10.75 4.99 5.42
N ASP A 151 -11.30 3.85 5.85
CA ASP A 151 -12.54 3.77 6.65
C ASP A 151 -13.74 4.55 6.05
N VAL A 152 -13.83 4.54 4.72
CA VAL A 152 -14.90 5.21 3.94
C VAL A 152 -15.96 4.25 3.41
N GLY A 153 -16.07 3.04 3.98
CA GLY A 153 -17.06 2.03 3.58
C GLY A 153 -16.70 1.22 2.33
N ALA A 154 -15.43 1.27 1.90
CA ALA A 154 -14.90 0.44 0.84
C ALA A 154 -14.18 -0.79 1.41
N THR A 155 -14.30 -1.91 0.71
CA THR A 155 -13.64 -3.17 1.07
C THR A 155 -12.66 -3.56 -0.03
N PRO A 156 -11.43 -3.97 0.29
CA PRO A 156 -10.52 -4.48 -0.72
C PRO A 156 -11.07 -5.74 -1.40
N PRO A 157 -10.72 -5.99 -2.68
CA PRO A 157 -11.10 -7.22 -3.35
C PRO A 157 -10.66 -8.46 -2.56
N PRO A 158 -11.49 -9.53 -2.49
CA PRO A 158 -11.16 -10.73 -1.70
C PRO A 158 -9.80 -11.35 -2.05
N GLY A 159 -9.43 -11.37 -3.34
CA GLY A 159 -8.13 -11.89 -3.77
C GLY A 159 -6.94 -11.06 -3.25
N ALA A 160 -7.11 -9.75 -3.04
CA ALA A 160 -6.07 -8.88 -2.51
C ALA A 160 -5.91 -9.03 -0.99
N LEU A 161 -7.03 -9.24 -0.28
CA LEU A 161 -7.04 -9.62 1.13
C LEU A 161 -6.32 -10.96 1.35
N ALA A 162 -6.68 -11.98 0.57
CA ALA A 162 -6.04 -13.30 0.64
C ALA A 162 -4.53 -13.24 0.31
N HIS A 163 -4.15 -12.48 -0.72
CA HIS A 163 -2.74 -12.26 -1.06
C HIS A 163 -1.98 -11.58 0.09
N THR A 164 -2.54 -10.51 0.64
CA THR A 164 -1.93 -9.77 1.74
C THR A 164 -1.78 -10.64 2.99
N ARG A 165 -2.80 -11.44 3.32
CA ARG A 165 -2.71 -12.46 4.39
C ARG A 165 -1.56 -13.43 4.14
N GLY A 166 -1.40 -13.94 2.92
CA GLY A 166 -0.30 -14.85 2.60
C GLY A 166 1.09 -14.25 2.82
N VAL A 167 1.28 -12.97 2.49
CA VAL A 167 2.54 -12.24 2.77
C VAL A 167 2.76 -12.07 4.29
N LEU A 168 1.70 -11.73 5.03
CA LEU A 168 1.75 -11.62 6.50
C LEU A 168 2.09 -12.95 7.16
N GLU A 169 1.46 -14.05 6.73
CA GLU A 169 1.72 -15.42 7.22
C GLU A 169 3.16 -15.85 6.95
N ALA A 170 3.67 -15.57 5.75
CA ALA A 170 5.07 -15.85 5.41
C ALA A 170 6.04 -15.04 6.30
N SER A 171 5.76 -13.75 6.52
CA SER A 171 6.56 -12.87 7.38
C SER A 171 6.53 -13.30 8.85
N TYR A 172 5.38 -13.79 9.31
CA TYR A 172 5.16 -14.33 10.64
C TYR A 172 5.78 -15.72 10.87
N GLY A 173 6.15 -16.42 9.79
CA GLY A 173 6.76 -17.74 9.82
C GLY A 173 5.75 -18.90 9.93
N GLY A 174 4.49 -18.69 9.56
CA GLY A 174 3.44 -19.72 9.63
C GLY A 174 2.02 -19.17 9.46
N PRO A 175 0.99 -20.03 9.53
CA PRO A 175 -0.39 -19.58 9.40
C PRO A 175 -0.81 -18.68 10.55
N LEU A 176 -1.58 -17.63 10.24
CA LEU A 176 -2.28 -16.83 11.23
C LEU A 176 -3.49 -17.61 11.77
N PRO A 177 -4.02 -17.26 12.95
CA PRO A 177 -5.18 -17.93 13.53
C PRO A 177 -6.34 -18.12 12.53
N ALA A 178 -6.79 -19.37 12.35
CA ALA A 178 -7.85 -19.72 11.40
C ALA A 178 -9.23 -19.13 11.75
N ALA A 179 -9.41 -18.64 12.98
CA ALA A 179 -10.62 -17.97 13.42
C ALA A 179 -10.76 -16.54 12.86
N TRP A 180 -9.66 -15.93 12.42
CA TRP A 180 -9.69 -14.60 11.81
C TRP A 180 -10.04 -14.71 10.34
N ASP A 181 -11.04 -13.93 9.92
CA ASP A 181 -11.23 -13.66 8.49
C ASP A 181 -10.06 -12.84 7.92
N ASP A 182 -10.01 -12.69 6.60
CA ASP A 182 -8.85 -12.03 5.98
C ASP A 182 -8.76 -10.54 6.32
N VAL A 183 -9.89 -9.86 6.62
CA VAL A 183 -9.87 -8.45 7.05
C VAL A 183 -9.28 -8.35 8.44
N GLU A 184 -9.73 -9.17 9.38
CA GLU A 184 -9.21 -9.23 10.74
C GLU A 184 -7.74 -9.63 10.75
N ALA A 185 -7.34 -10.62 9.94
CA ALA A 185 -5.96 -11.05 9.81
C ALA A 185 -5.06 -9.93 9.29
N VAL A 186 -5.49 -9.18 8.28
CA VAL A 186 -4.74 -8.01 7.78
C VAL A 186 -4.65 -6.93 8.85
N LEU A 187 -5.78 -6.52 9.45
CA LEU A 187 -5.77 -5.43 10.44
C LEU A 187 -4.93 -5.74 11.69
N ARG A 188 -4.96 -6.99 12.20
CA ARG A 188 -4.11 -7.41 13.33
C ARG A 188 -2.66 -7.60 12.90
N GLY A 189 -2.44 -8.20 11.73
CA GLY A 189 -1.12 -8.39 11.12
C GLY A 189 -0.36 -7.10 10.92
N THR A 190 -1.10 -6.00 10.68
CA THR A 190 -0.55 -4.67 10.45
C THR A 190 -0.74 -3.67 11.60
N GLY A 191 -1.19 -4.14 12.77
CA GLY A 191 -1.23 -3.33 14.00
C GLY A 191 -2.39 -2.33 14.09
N ARG A 192 -3.35 -2.37 13.15
CA ARG A 192 -4.58 -1.56 13.19
C ARG A 192 -5.60 -2.09 14.20
N LEU A 193 -5.53 -3.38 14.51
CA LEU A 193 -6.26 -4.02 15.60
C LEU A 193 -5.28 -4.64 16.59
N PRO A 194 -5.60 -4.63 17.90
CA PRO A 194 -4.73 -5.24 18.91
C PRO A 194 -4.59 -6.75 18.66
N SER A 195 -3.53 -7.37 19.18
CA SER A 195 -3.35 -8.83 19.18
C SER A 195 -2.69 -9.26 20.48
N ASP A 196 -3.07 -10.43 20.99
CA ASP A 196 -2.43 -11.05 22.15
C ASP A 196 -1.17 -11.86 21.76
N ASP A 197 -0.91 -12.04 20.46
CA ASP A 197 0.33 -12.64 19.98
C ASP A 197 1.45 -11.60 19.92
N SER A 198 2.49 -11.80 20.74
CA SER A 198 3.68 -10.95 20.82
C SER A 198 4.49 -10.81 19.53
N ARG A 199 4.24 -11.66 18.52
CA ARG A 199 4.88 -11.56 17.20
C ARG A 199 4.15 -10.60 16.26
N LEU A 200 2.98 -10.09 16.66
CA LEU A 200 2.21 -9.11 15.89
C LEU A 200 2.35 -7.71 16.49
N PRO A 201 2.31 -6.66 15.65
CA PRO A 201 2.22 -6.70 14.19
C PRO A 201 3.54 -7.18 13.54
N VAL A 202 3.45 -7.81 12.37
CA VAL A 202 4.62 -8.14 11.54
C VAL A 202 4.94 -7.03 10.54
N LEU A 203 3.96 -6.20 10.19
CA LEU A 203 4.10 -5.02 9.34
C LEU A 203 3.47 -3.81 10.06
N GLY A 204 4.24 -3.04 10.84
CA GLY A 204 3.67 -1.95 11.65
C GLY A 204 4.70 -0.89 11.98
#